data_AF-A0A6N6L879-F1
#
_entry.id   AF-A0A6N6L879-F1
#
_cell.length_a   1.000
_cell.length_b   1.000
_cell.length_c   1.000
_cell.angle_alpha   90.00
_cell.angle_beta   90.00
_cell.angle_gamma   90.00
#
_symmetry.space_group_name_H-M   'P 1'
#
loop_
_entity.id
_entity.type
_entity.pdbx_description
1 polymer ?
#
loop_
_entity_poly.entity_id
_entity_poly.type
_entity_poly.pdbx_seq_one_letter_code
_entity_poly.pdbx_strand_id
1 'polypeptide(L)' 'MNPISNFYRSDVRTGIKIVLTSLVLGTLTAAPLWFFNQFGPDDVTPTGLALTAMFGTIAGALGAAIGVLWWVVELIFRRR' A
#
# COMPACT_ATOMS: atom_id res chain seq x y z
N MET A 1 2.31 -12.30 -20.64
CA MET A 1 1.23 -12.40 -19.63
C MET A 1 1.51 -11.36 -18.55
N ASN A 2 0.56 -10.48 -18.22
CA ASN A 2 0.78 -9.43 -17.21
C ASN A 2 0.56 -10.01 -15.80
N PRO A 3 1.59 -10.11 -14.94
CA PRO A 3 1.48 -10.78 -13.64
C PRO A 3 0.49 -10.10 -12.70
N ILE A 4 0.33 -8.78 -12.80
CA ILE A 4 -0.62 -8.00 -11.99
C ILE A 4 -2.06 -8.40 -12.31
N SER A 5 -2.42 -8.51 -13.60
CA SER A 5 -3.78 -8.89 -13.98
C SER A 5 -4.11 -10.33 -13.57
N ASN A 6 -3.12 -11.23 -13.59
CA ASN A 6 -3.30 -12.61 -13.14
C ASN A 6 -3.50 -12.69 -11.62
N PHE A 7 -2.81 -11.87 -10.83
CA PHE A 7 -3.02 -11.78 -9.39
C PHE A 7 -4.44 -11.31 -9.04
N TYR A 8 -4.94 -10.25 -9.68
CA TYR A 8 -6.31 -9.78 -9.44
C TYR A 8 -7.39 -10.76 -9.92
N ARG A 9 -7.12 -11.56 -10.96
CA ARG A 9 -8.02 -12.62 -11.45
C ARG A 9 -7.98 -13.92 -10.64
N SER A 10 -6.97 -14.13 -9.80
CA SER A 10 -6.84 -15.37 -9.01
C SER A 10 -7.92 -15.49 -7.92
N ASP A 11 -8.22 -16.71 -7.47
CA ASP A 11 -9.13 -17.01 -6.35
C ASP A 11 -8.61 -16.55 -4.97
N VAL A 12 -7.51 -15.80 -4.94
CA VAL A 12 -7.00 -15.19 -3.71
C VAL A 12 -8.07 -14.28 -3.11
N ARG A 13 -8.27 -14.43 -1.80
CA ARG A 13 -9.19 -13.66 -0.96
C ARG A 13 -9.08 -12.16 -1.22
N THR A 14 -10.22 -11.49 -1.35
CA THR A 14 -10.28 -10.06 -1.71
C THR A 14 -9.60 -9.21 -0.66
N GLY A 15 -9.72 -9.59 0.61
CA GLY A 15 -9.06 -8.88 1.71
C GLY A 15 -7.54 -8.87 1.58
N ILE A 16 -6.93 -10.00 1.18
CA ILE A 16 -5.47 -10.10 0.96
C ILE A 16 -5.04 -9.20 -0.19
N LYS A 17 -5.83 -9.15 -1.28
CA LYS A 17 -5.54 -8.26 -2.41
C LYS A 17 -5.51 -6.81 -1.96
N ILE A 18 -6.52 -6.37 -1.21
CA ILE A 18 -6.60 -5.00 -0.67
C ILE A 18 -5.37 -4.69 0.19
N VAL A 19 -5.00 -5.57 1.13
CA VAL A 19 -3.81 -5.37 1.97
C VAL A 19 -2.56 -5.19 1.12
N LEU A 20 -2.34 -6.04 0.13
CA LEU A 20 -1.20 -5.96 -0.78
C LEU A 20 -1.18 -4.65 -1.57
N THR A 21 -2.31 -4.24 -2.14
CA THR A 21 -2.39 -2.98 -2.89
C THR A 21 -2.11 -1.78 -2.00
N SER A 22 -2.62 -1.77 -0.78
CA SER A 22 -2.41 -0.68 0.18
C SER A 22 -0.96 -0.61 0.68
N LEU A 23 -0.32 -1.77 0.88
CA LEU A 23 1.08 -1.84 1.27
C LEU A 23 2.00 -1.34 0.13
N VAL A 24 1.71 -1.74 -1.11
CA VAL A 24 2.40 -1.24 -2.31
C VAL A 24 2.22 0.27 -2.44
N LEU A 25 1.00 0.77 -2.29
CA LEU A 25 0.71 2.21 -2.37
C LEU A 25 1.54 2.99 -1.34
N GLY A 26 1.48 2.61 -0.06
CA GLY A 26 2.25 3.27 1.00
C GLY A 26 3.75 3.26 0.71
N THR A 27 4.29 2.11 0.30
CA THR A 27 5.72 1.97 -0.03
C THR A 27 6.11 2.84 -1.22
N LEU A 28 5.31 2.87 -2.28
CA LEU A 28 5.57 3.67 -3.47
C LEU A 28 5.50 5.17 -3.17
N THR A 29 4.65 5.60 -2.24
CA THR A 29 4.60 7.02 -1.84
C THR A 29 5.76 7.44 -0.92
N ALA A 30 6.32 6.51 -0.15
CA ALA A 30 7.47 6.78 0.72
C ALA A 30 8.82 6.68 0.00
N ALA A 31 8.90 5.88 -1.07
CA ALA A 31 10.15 5.64 -1.81
C ALA A 31 10.83 6.92 -2.36
N PRO A 32 10.11 7.90 -2.94
CA PRO A 32 10.73 9.14 -3.41
C PRO A 32 11.39 9.97 -2.30
N LEU A 33 10.75 10.05 -1.13
CA LEU A 33 11.34 10.73 0.02
C LEU A 33 12.59 10.01 0.52
N TRP A 34 12.53 8.68 0.59
CA TRP A 34 13.69 7.87 0.97
C TRP A 34 14.85 8.07 0.00
N PHE A 35 14.58 8.07 -1.31
CA PHE A 35 15.59 8.31 -2.34
C PHE A 35 16.19 9.72 -2.23
N PHE A 36 15.36 10.73 -1.98
CA PHE A 36 15.82 12.09 -1.74
C PHE A 36 16.71 12.18 -0.49
N ASN A 37 16.40 11.47 0.59
CA ASN A 37 17.25 11.46 1.78
C ASN A 37 18.62 10.76 1.57
N GLN A 38 18.77 9.93 0.54
CA GLN A 38 20.04 9.24 0.24
C GLN A 38 20.90 9.97 -0.79
N PHE A 39 20.27 10.64 -1.76
CA PHE A 39 20.95 11.22 -2.93
C PHE A 39 20.66 12.71 -3.14
N GLY A 40 19.80 13.30 -2.32
CA GLY A 40 19.38 14.68 -2.44
C GLY A 40 20.38 15.67 -1.83
N PRO A 41 20.28 16.96 -2.17
CA PRO A 41 21.10 18.01 -1.56
C PRO A 41 20.70 18.25 -0.10
N ASP A 42 21.68 18.40 0.79
CA ASP A 42 21.46 18.64 2.23
C ASP A 42 20.79 19.99 2.52
N ASP A 43 20.95 20.96 1.61
CA ASP A 43 20.47 22.34 1.80
C ASP A 43 18.99 22.53 1.43
N VAL A 44 18.33 21.49 0.90
CA VAL A 44 16.96 21.57 0.38
C VAL A 44 16.03 20.71 1.23
N THR A 45 15.03 21.35 1.84
CA THR A 45 14.00 20.62 2.60
C THR A 45 12.92 20.09 1.66
N PRO A 46 12.73 18.76 1.51
CA PRO A 46 11.83 18.18 0.53
C PRO A 46 10.38 18.12 1.03
N THR A 47 9.81 19.25 1.44
CA THR A 47 8.49 19.33 2.09
C THR A 47 7.38 18.66 1.27
N GLY A 48 7.38 18.84 -0.05
CA GLY A 48 6.41 18.19 -0.94
C GLY A 48 6.49 16.66 -0.89
N LEU A 49 7.71 16.10 -0.96
CA LEU A 49 7.93 14.65 -0.88
C LEU A 49 7.57 14.11 0.50
N ALA A 50 7.85 14.88 1.56
CA ALA A 50 7.48 14.53 2.92
C ALA A 50 5.96 14.45 3.09
N LEU A 51 5.21 15.41 2.54
CA LEU A 51 3.75 15.39 2.55
C LEU A 51 3.18 14.22 1.75
N THR A 52 3.71 13.95 0.55
CA THR A 52 3.28 12.80 -0.27
C THR A 52 3.53 11.48 0.45
N ALA A 53 4.70 11.31 1.06
CA ALA A 53 5.01 10.13 1.87
C ALA A 53 4.06 10.00 3.06
N MET A 54 3.78 11.09 3.77
CA MET A 54 2.89 11.09 4.93
C MET A 54 1.45 10.70 4.55
N PHE A 55 0.84 11.39 3.57
CA PHE A 55 -0.53 11.07 3.14
C PHE A 55 -0.64 9.70 2.50
N GLY A 56 0.34 9.30 1.69
CA GLY A 56 0.36 7.99 1.06
C GLY A 56 0.55 6.84 2.05
N THR A 57 1.37 7.03 3.09
CA THR A 57 1.51 6.05 4.17
C THR A 57 0.24 5.94 5.01
N ILE A 58 -0.44 7.07 5.30
CA ILE A 58 -1.75 7.07 5.97
C ILE A 58 -2.80 6.32 5.14
N ALA A 59 -2.88 6.61 3.84
CA ALA A 59 -3.79 5.92 2.93
C ALA A 59 -3.48 4.42 2.84
N GLY A 60 -2.20 4.05 2.78
CA GLY A 60 -1.75 2.66 2.81
C GLY A 60 -2.11 1.95 4.12
N ALA A 61 -1.94 2.60 5.27
CA ALA A 61 -2.30 2.05 6.57
C ALA A 61 -3.81 1.84 6.71
N LEU A 62 -4.62 2.82 6.29
CA LEU A 62 -6.09 2.72 6.31
C LEU A 62 -6.58 1.61 5.36
N GLY A 63 -6.04 1.56 4.15
CA GLY A 63 -6.37 0.52 3.18
C GLY A 63 -5.99 -0.88 3.68
N ALA A 64 -4.82 -1.03 4.34
CA ALA A 64 -4.42 -2.28 4.95
C ALA A 64 -5.36 -2.69 6.10
N ALA A 65 -5.77 -1.74 6.96
CA ALA A 65 -6.74 -2.00 8.02
C ALA A 65 -8.09 -2.49 7.45
N ILE A 66 -8.60 -1.84 6.40
CA ILE A 66 -9.81 -2.25 5.68
C ILE A 66 -9.63 -3.65 5.06
N GLY A 67 -8.48 -3.91 4.44
CA GLY A 67 -8.16 -5.20 3.84
C GLY A 67 -8.13 -6.33 4.87
N VAL A 68 -7.58 -6.08 6.06
CA VAL A 68 -7.58 -7.04 7.17
C VAL A 68 -9.00 -7.27 7.69
N LEU A 69 -9.78 -6.21 7.91
CA LEU A 69 -11.19 -6.33 8.32
C LEU A 69 -11.99 -7.17 7.32
N TRP A 70 -11.83 -6.89 6.04
CA TRP A 70 -12.50 -7.63 4.97
C TRP A 70 -12.04 -9.09 4.92
N TRP A 71 -10.74 -9.34 5.12
CA TRP A 71 -10.19 -10.69 5.19
C TRP A 71 -10.78 -11.49 6.37
N VAL A 72 -10.95 -10.86 7.53
CA VAL A 72 -11.60 -11.45 8.71
C VAL A 72 -13.08 -11.74 8.44
N VAL A 73 -13.80 -10.82 7.80
CA VAL A 73 -15.20 -11.04 7.38
C VAL A 73 -15.29 -12.24 6.43
N GLU A 74 -14.41 -12.33 5.43
CA GLU A 74 -14.35 -13.48 4.51
C GLU A 74 -14.03 -14.79 5.25
N LEU A 75 -13.24 -14.77 6.33
CA LEU A 75 -12.95 -15.96 7.15
C LEU A 75 -14.16 -16.41 7.97
N ILE A 76 -14.93 -15.47 8.51
CA ILE A 76 -16.10 -15.77 9.36
C ILE A 76 -17.28 -16.26 8.50
N PHE A 77 -17.56 -15.59 7.38
CA PHE A 77 -18.77 -15.86 6.58
C PHE A 77 -18.61 -16.97 5.53
N ARG A 78 -17.40 -17.26 5.02
CA ARG A 78 -17.17 -18.39 4.08
C ARG A 78 -16.91 -19.75 4.76
N ARG A 79 -17.25 -19.90 6.04
CA ARG A 79 -17.26 -21.20 6.74
C ARG A 79 -18.57 -22.00 6.55
N ARG A 80 -19.46 -21.57 5.66
CA ARG A 80 -20.61 -22.34 5.16
C ARG A 80 -20.48 -22.50 3.66
#